data_AF-A0A523HR59-F1
#
_entry.id   AF-A0A523HR59-F1
#
_cell.length_a   1.000
_cell.length_b   1.000
_cell.length_c   1.000
_cell.angle_alpha   90.00
_cell.angle_beta   90.00
_cell.angle_gamma   90.00
#
_symmetry.space_group_name_H-M   'P 1'
#
loop_
_entity.id
_entity.type
_entity.pdbx_description
1 polymer ?
#
loop_
_entity_poly.entity_id
_entity_poly.type
_entity_poly.pdbx_seq_one_letter_code
_entity_poly.pdbx_strand_id
1 'polypeptide(L)'
;MVKSPAGFSLRNRNPFLPGANVILLDTRSGAATDYSGMYRISSVSPGLYTLKAAYIGLISHEAQVQATVLDFGLAPDPDIIFNHVRVPKR
;
A
#
# COMPACT_ATOMS: atom_id res chain seq x y z
N MET A 1 31.53 0.51 40.70
CA MET A 1 31.67 0.55 39.23
C MET A 1 31.10 -0.73 38.66
N VAL A 2 29.78 -0.78 38.43
CA VAL A 2 29.12 -1.96 37.85
C VAL A 2 29.15 -1.77 36.34
N LYS A 3 29.88 -2.63 35.61
CA LYS A 3 29.89 -2.62 34.15
C LYS A 3 28.49 -3.00 33.65
N SER A 4 27.76 -2.05 33.08
CA SER A 4 26.59 -2.33 32.25
C SER A 4 27.04 -3.13 31.02
N PRO A 5 26.55 -4.36 30.77
CA PRO A 5 26.85 -5.05 29.53
C PRO A 5 25.78 -4.73 28.49
N ALA A 6 26.26 -4.22 27.35
CA ALA A 6 25.70 -4.34 26.00
C ALA A 6 24.24 -3.90 25.76
N GLY A 7 24.10 -2.77 25.07
CA GLY A 7 22.82 -2.31 24.53
C GLY A 7 22.21 -3.27 23.52
N PHE A 8 20.89 -3.46 23.63
CA PHE A 8 20.06 -4.00 22.56
C PHE A 8 19.72 -2.87 21.58
N SER A 9 20.62 -2.56 20.66
CA SER A 9 20.24 -1.83 19.46
C SER A 9 19.75 -2.81 18.40
N LEU A 10 18.52 -3.31 18.56
CA LEU A 10 17.81 -4.02 17.49
C LEU A 10 17.20 -2.99 16.53
N ARG A 11 18.02 -2.13 15.94
CA ARG A 11 17.61 -1.38 14.75
C ARG A 11 17.75 -2.27 13.51
N ASN A 12 17.12 -3.43 13.51
CA ASN A 12 16.95 -4.18 12.28
C ASN A 12 15.73 -3.59 11.55
N ARG A 13 15.96 -2.51 10.79
CA ARG A 13 15.05 -2.09 9.72
C ARG A 13 15.17 -3.14 8.61
N ASN A 14 14.74 -4.38 8.89
CA ASN A 14 14.87 -5.50 7.96
C ASN A 14 14.03 -5.12 6.73
N PRO A 15 14.66 -4.76 5.60
CA PRO A 15 13.94 -4.03 4.56
C PRO A 15 12.95 -4.93 3.82
N PHE A 16 13.05 -6.25 3.99
CA PHE A 16 12.26 -7.24 3.29
C PHE A 16 11.91 -8.36 4.28
N LEU A 17 10.66 -8.41 4.74
CA LEU A 17 10.15 -9.44 5.66
C LEU A 17 9.18 -10.34 4.90
N PRO A 18 9.63 -11.26 4.03
CA PRO A 18 8.72 -12.16 3.30
C PRO A 18 7.94 -13.06 4.23
N GLY A 19 6.63 -13.19 4.00
CA GLY A 19 5.74 -14.01 4.84
C GLY A 19 5.27 -13.33 6.13
N ALA A 20 5.49 -12.02 6.29
CA ALA A 20 4.85 -11.24 7.33
C ALA A 20 3.34 -11.14 7.06
N ASN A 21 2.56 -11.38 8.10
CA ASN A 21 1.11 -11.23 8.05
C ASN A 21 0.75 -9.75 8.17
N VAL A 22 -0.02 -9.26 7.20
CA VAL A 22 -0.56 -7.90 7.19
C VAL A 22 -2.09 -8.01 7.17
N ILE A 23 -2.75 -7.52 8.22
CA ILE A 23 -4.18 -7.72 8.44
C ILE A 23 -4.85 -6.36 8.65
N LEU A 24 -6.01 -6.14 8.03
CA LEU A 24 -6.91 -5.04 8.40
C LEU A 24 -7.76 -5.50 9.59
N LEU A 25 -7.54 -4.88 10.75
CA LEU A 25 -8.29 -5.21 11.97
C LEU A 25 -9.80 -5.01 11.76
N ASP A 26 -10.59 -5.79 12.50
CA ASP A 26 -12.06 -5.85 12.41
C ASP A 26 -12.61 -6.26 11.04
N THR A 27 -11.75 -6.76 10.16
CA THR A 27 -12.12 -7.36 8.88
C THR A 27 -11.58 -8.78 8.76
N ARG A 28 -11.96 -9.48 7.69
CA ARG A 28 -11.35 -10.76 7.28
C ARG A 28 -10.31 -10.58 6.16
N SER A 29 -9.86 -9.35 5.94
CA SER A 29 -8.97 -8.98 4.84
C SER A 29 -7.53 -8.89 5.32
N GLY A 30 -6.63 -9.51 4.57
CA GLY A 30 -5.21 -9.53 4.87
C GLY A 30 -4.40 -10.10 3.71
N ALA A 31 -3.09 -9.99 3.82
CA ALA A 31 -2.14 -10.54 2.88
C ALA A 31 -0.84 -10.91 3.60
N ALA A 32 -0.08 -11.83 3.01
CA ALA A 32 1.31 -12.01 3.37
C ALA A 32 2.19 -11.12 2.48
N THR A 33 3.29 -10.63 3.02
CA THR A 33 4.32 -9.94 2.24
C THR A 33 5.08 -10.90 1.33
N ASP A 34 5.50 -10.41 0.16
CA ASP A 34 6.32 -11.14 -0.81
C ASP A 34 7.83 -11.08 -0.48
N TYR A 35 8.67 -11.62 -1.38
CA TYR A 35 10.14 -11.62 -1.27
C TYR A 35 10.76 -10.23 -1.11
N SER A 36 10.06 -9.18 -1.54
CA SER A 36 10.45 -7.77 -1.42
C SER A 36 9.76 -7.05 -0.26
N GLY A 37 9.07 -7.77 0.63
CA GLY A 37 8.34 -7.18 1.75
C GLY A 37 7.06 -6.43 1.34
N MET A 38 6.66 -6.52 0.08
CA MET A 38 5.48 -5.84 -0.44
C MET A 38 4.23 -6.69 -0.21
N TYR A 39 3.10 -6.04 0.06
CA TYR A 39 1.81 -6.71 0.24
C TYR A 39 0.72 -5.95 -0.53
N ARG A 40 -0.35 -6.67 -0.89
CA ARG A 40 -1.54 -6.08 -1.50
C ARG A 40 -2.78 -6.74 -0.93
N ILE A 41 -3.66 -5.94 -0.33
CA ILE A 41 -5.00 -6.35 0.08
C ILE A 41 -5.98 -5.77 -0.93
N SER A 42 -6.70 -6.62 -1.66
CA SER A 42 -7.64 -6.19 -2.72
C SER A 42 -9.09 -6.21 -2.21
N SER A 43 -9.99 -5.55 -2.95
CA SER A 43 -11.42 -5.52 -2.65
C SER A 43 -11.77 -4.95 -1.26
N VAL A 44 -11.00 -3.94 -0.83
CA VAL A 44 -11.25 -3.20 0.41
C VAL A 44 -12.13 -1.99 0.08
N SER A 45 -13.29 -1.91 0.74
CA SER A 45 -14.16 -0.74 0.62
C SER A 45 -13.46 0.52 1.15
N PRO A 46 -13.80 1.71 0.65
CA PRO A 46 -13.30 2.96 1.21
C PRO A 46 -13.62 3.09 2.70
N GLY A 47 -12.64 3.57 3.49
CA GLY A 47 -12.78 3.66 4.94
C GLY A 47 -11.45 3.87 5.66
N LEU A 48 -11.53 4.17 6.95
CA LEU A 48 -10.37 4.21 7.85
C LEU A 48 -10.22 2.85 8.53
N TYR A 49 -9.02 2.29 8.47
CA TYR A 49 -8.71 0.98 9.03
C TYR A 49 -7.44 1.03 9.88
N THR A 50 -7.34 0.10 10.82
CA THR A 50 -6.07 -0.19 11.50
C THR A 50 -5.43 -1.39 10.80
N LEU A 51 -4.25 -1.16 10.23
CA LEU A 51 -3.42 -2.18 9.65
C LEU A 51 -2.48 -2.74 10.71
N LYS A 52 -2.43 -4.07 10.86
CA LYS A 52 -1.51 -4.76 11.75
C LYS A 52 -0.53 -5.61 10.95
N ALA A 53 0.76 -5.35 11.13
CA ALA A 53 1.84 -6.19 10.61
C ALA A 53 2.41 -7.06 11.74
N ALA A 54 2.50 -8.37 11.51
CA ALA A 54 3.01 -9.34 12.45
C ALA A 54 3.89 -10.39 11.75
N TYR A 55 4.96 -10.80 12.43
CA TYR A 55 5.87 -11.85 11.97
C TYR A 55 6.24 -12.71 13.18
N ILE A 56 6.31 -14.03 13.00
CA ILE A 56 6.61 -14.94 14.12
C ILE A 56 7.97 -14.58 14.72
N GLY A 57 7.98 -14.34 16.03
CA GLY A 57 9.20 -13.96 16.76
C GLY A 57 9.55 -12.47 16.73
N LEU A 58 8.74 -11.61 16.10
CA LEU A 58 8.90 -10.15 16.11
C LEU A 58 7.73 -9.45 16.81
N ILE A 59 7.97 -8.21 17.26
CA ILE A 59 6.93 -7.35 17.82
C ILE A 59 6.03 -6.84 16.69
N SER A 60 4.73 -7.03 16.84
CA SER A 60 3.75 -6.53 15.87
C SER A 60 3.63 -5.01 15.92
N HIS A 61 3.37 -4.40 14.76
CA HIS A 61 3.16 -2.96 14.64
C HIS A 61 1.80 -2.68 14.04
N GLU A 62 1.16 -1.60 14.49
CA GLU A 62 -0.16 -1.17 14.04
C GLU A 62 -0.10 0.27 13.52
N ALA A 63 -0.84 0.57 12.46
CA ALA A 63 -0.91 1.89 11.86
C ALA A 63 -2.30 2.15 11.27
N GLN A 64 -2.77 3.39 11.33
CA GLN A 64 -4.01 3.78 10.64
C GLN A 64 -3.74 4.03 9.16
N VAL A 65 -4.60 3.51 8.31
CA VAL A 65 -4.57 3.68 6.86
C VAL A 65 -5.96 4.02 6.34
N GLN A 66 -6.04 4.85 5.30
CA GLN A 66 -7.31 5.22 4.67
C GLN A 66 -7.37 4.62 3.26
N ALA A 67 -8.39 3.80 3.01
CA ALA A 67 -8.72 3.33 1.68
C ALA A 67 -9.66 4.34 1.01
N THR A 68 -9.34 4.75 -0.21
CA THR A 68 -10.11 5.72 -1.00
C THR A 68 -10.34 5.21 -2.41
N VAL A 69 -11.41 5.68 -3.05
CA VAL A 69 -11.64 5.53 -4.49
C VAL A 69 -11.28 6.86 -5.15
N LEU A 70 -10.49 6.81 -6.21
CA LEU A 70 -10.14 7.97 -7.03
C LEU A 70 -10.78 7.82 -8.40
N ASP A 71 -11.78 8.65 -8.68
CA ASP A 71 -12.39 8.77 -10.00
C ASP A 71 -11.74 9.93 -10.77
N PHE A 72 -11.32 9.70 -12.02
CA PHE A 72 -10.86 10.75 -12.92
C PHE A 72 -11.67 10.73 -14.22
N GLY A 73 -12.24 11.88 -14.58
CA GLY A 73 -12.87 12.08 -15.88
C GLY A 73 -11.83 12.49 -16.92
N LEU A 74 -11.66 11.71 -17.98
CA LEU A 74 -10.86 12.12 -19.14
C LEU A 74 -11.78 12.87 -20.10
N ALA A 75 -11.53 14.17 -20.30
CA ALA A 75 -12.14 14.89 -21.41
C ALA A 75 -11.39 14.53 -22.70
N PRO A 76 -12.07 14.26 -23.82
CA PRO A 76 -11.40 14.08 -25.11
C PRO A 76 -10.69 15.38 -25.50
N ASP A 77 -9.48 15.24 -26.07
CA ASP A 77 -8.73 16.37 -26.62
C ASP A 77 -9.49 16.94 -27.84
N PRO A 78 -9.99 18.20 -27.78
CA PRO A 78 -10.71 18.80 -28.89
C PRO A 78 -9.84 18.96 -30.15
N ASP A 79 -8.50 19.06 -30.01
CA ASP A 79 -7.60 19.28 -31.14
C ASP A 79 -7.38 18.01 -32.01
N ILE A 80 -7.72 16.82 -31.50
CA ILE A 80 -7.69 15.57 -32.28
C ILE A 80 -8.86 15.50 -33.28
N ILE A 81 -9.98 16.16 -33.01
CA ILE A 81 -11.22 16.00 -33.80
C ILE A 81 -11.23 16.90 -35.04
N PHE A 82 -10.57 18.06 -35.01
CA PHE A 82 -10.68 19.07 -36.08
C PHE A 82 -9.69 18.90 -37.24
N ASN A 83 -8.70 18.01 -37.14
CA ASN A 83 -7.63 17.94 -38.14
C ASN A 83 -7.91 17.05 -39.37
N HIS A 84 -9.05 16.36 -39.47
CA HIS A 84 -9.27 15.40 -40.56
C HIS A 84 -10.42 15.64 -41.54
N VAL A 85 -11.18 16.74 -41.46
CA VAL A 85 -12.22 16.97 -42.48
C VAL A 85 -12.31 18.44 -42.91
N ARG A 86 -11.50 18.82 -43.90
CA ARG A 86 -11.90 19.88 -44.85
C ARG A 86 -12.46 19.20 -46.10
N VAL A 87 -13.78 19.09 -46.19
CA VAL A 87 -14.43 18.73 -47.47
C VAL A 87 -14.42 19.97 -48.36
N PRO A 88 -13.88 19.91 -49.59
CA PRO A 88 -14.02 21.01 -50.54
C PRO A 88 -15.49 21.12 -50.96
N LYS A 89 -16.08 22.32 -50.80
CA LYS A 89 -17.42 22.62 -51.29
C LYS A 89 -17.44 22.52 -52.82
N ARG A 90 -18.37 21.74 -53.36
CA ARG A 90 -18.85 21.88 -54.75
C ARG A 90 -20.15 22.66 -54.74
#